data_AF-D5E9M6-F1
#
_entry.id   AF-D5E9M6-F1
#
_cell.length_a   1.000
_cell.length_b   1.000
_cell.length_c   1.000
_cell.angle_alpha   90.00
_cell.angle_beta   90.00
_cell.angle_gamma   90.00
#
_symmetry.space_group_name_H-M   'P 1'
#
loop_
_entity.id
_entity.type
_entity.pdbx_description
1 polymer ?
#
loop_
_entity_poly.entity_id
_entity_poly.type
_entity_poly.pdbx_seq_one_letter_code
_entity_poly.pdbx_strand_id
1 'polypeptide(L)'
;MGFYKIINSILKPIEEKPDTKDSDIEWDVSHKRLKPGENITITGNTEPDTRINMIVRFNVAVAVHDGRYSYDFHKVQIPEGANEFKVQTRPVKNMTFTVKMLMPFRQHRDAEDSVATYIDTNVPSGTFNINISGDAQENTETIQMDVKASQVIRAGPEGDIRYTYDTTPFNPGIVEIEIGNDKKEVELIGED
;
A
#
# COMPACT_ATOMS: atom_id res chain seq x y z
N MET A 1 13.11 25.47 -22.14
CA MET A 1 11.82 25.37 -22.86
C MET A 1 11.38 23.92 -22.78
N GLY A 2 10.29 23.50 -22.14
CA GLY A 2 9.34 24.07 -21.19
C GLY A 2 8.87 22.89 -20.33
N PHE A 3 8.68 23.01 -19.01
CA PHE A 3 7.40 23.33 -18.38
C PHE A 3 6.14 22.59 -18.90
N TYR A 4 6.27 21.54 -19.71
CA TYR A 4 5.15 20.78 -20.26
C TYR A 4 4.95 19.46 -19.53
N LYS A 5 4.35 19.54 -18.34
CA LYS A 5 3.25 18.66 -17.87
C LYS A 5 2.72 18.99 -16.47
N ILE A 6 2.84 20.24 -16.01
CA ILE A 6 2.15 20.73 -14.80
C ILE A 6 0.78 21.37 -15.15
N ILE A 7 0.34 21.34 -16.42
CA ILE A 7 -0.91 21.99 -16.87
C ILE A 7 -1.89 21.08 -17.63
N ASN A 8 -1.94 19.78 -17.28
CA ASN A 8 -3.12 18.94 -17.58
C ASN A 8 -3.80 18.35 -16.34
N SER A 9 -3.53 18.89 -15.15
CA SER A 9 -4.16 18.45 -13.89
C SER A 9 -5.42 19.24 -13.50
N ILE A 10 -5.84 20.25 -14.28
CA ILE A 10 -6.92 21.16 -13.87
C ILE A 10 -8.32 20.69 -14.35
N LEU A 11 -8.43 19.59 -15.12
CA LEU A 11 -9.71 19.02 -15.54
C LEU A 11 -9.70 17.48 -15.55
N LYS A 12 -9.05 16.84 -14.58
CA LYS A 12 -9.60 15.55 -14.12
C LYS A 12 -10.50 15.91 -12.95
N PRO A 13 -11.81 15.58 -12.98
CA PRO A 13 -12.59 15.66 -11.76
C PRO A 13 -11.79 14.95 -10.68
N ILE A 14 -11.62 15.60 -9.52
CA ILE A 14 -11.22 14.90 -8.30
C ILE A 14 -12.25 13.78 -8.22
N GLU A 15 -11.81 12.55 -8.46
CA GLU A 15 -12.69 11.41 -8.37
C GLU A 15 -13.01 11.33 -6.89
N GLU A 16 -14.18 11.85 -6.51
CA GLU A 16 -14.63 11.82 -5.13
C GLU A 16 -14.51 10.38 -4.66
N LYS A 17 -13.87 10.18 -3.50
CA LYS A 17 -13.91 8.88 -2.82
C LYS A 17 -15.40 8.50 -2.80
N PRO A 18 -15.78 7.33 -3.36
CA PRO A 18 -17.18 6.98 -3.43
C PRO A 18 -17.77 7.13 -2.03
N ASP A 19 -18.91 7.81 -1.93
CA ASP A 19 -19.77 7.77 -0.77
C ASP A 19 -20.29 6.33 -0.73
N THR A 20 -19.43 5.42 -0.24
CA THR A 20 -19.77 4.02 -0.09
C THR A 20 -20.88 4.03 0.93
N LYS A 21 -22.13 3.92 0.46
CA LYS A 21 -23.15 3.26 1.26
C LYS A 21 -22.47 2.02 1.81
N ASP A 22 -22.46 1.90 3.13
CA ASP A 22 -22.13 0.73 3.92
C ASP A 22 -22.95 -0.46 3.40
N SER A 23 -22.60 -0.96 2.23
CA SER A 23 -23.15 -2.17 1.68
C SER A 23 -22.41 -3.28 2.41
N ASP A 24 -23.17 -4.19 2.99
CA ASP A 24 -22.67 -5.48 3.46
C ASP A 24 -22.20 -6.24 2.21
N ILE A 25 -21.02 -5.88 1.70
CA ILE A 25 -20.36 -6.58 0.61
C ILE A 25 -19.98 -7.94 1.18
N GLU A 26 -20.58 -9.01 0.66
CA GLU A 26 -20.13 -10.36 0.96
C GLU A 26 -18.91 -10.65 0.09
N TRP A 27 -17.76 -10.83 0.73
CA TRP A 27 -16.51 -11.14 0.05
C TRP A 27 -15.69 -12.16 0.82
N ASP A 28 -14.72 -12.77 0.13
CA ASP A 28 -13.74 -13.67 0.72
C ASP A 28 -12.40 -13.62 -0.01
N VAL A 29 -11.39 -14.21 0.63
CA VAL A 29 -10.05 -14.40 0.07
C VAL A 29 -9.83 -15.86 -0.28
N SER A 30 -9.12 -16.12 -1.39
CA SER A 30 -8.86 -17.48 -1.87
C SER A 30 -8.17 -18.38 -0.84
N HIS A 31 -7.27 -17.80 -0.04
CA HIS A 31 -6.50 -18.52 0.98
C HIS A 31 -6.30 -17.63 2.20
N LYS A 32 -6.35 -18.22 3.39
CA LYS A 32 -5.98 -17.55 4.65
C LYS A 32 -4.48 -17.64 4.95
N ARG A 33 -3.77 -18.55 4.30
CA ARG A 33 -2.33 -18.78 4.45
C ARG A 33 -1.71 -19.10 3.10
N LEU A 34 -0.62 -18.44 2.73
CA LEU A 34 0.09 -18.62 1.47
C LEU A 34 1.55 -18.15 1.57
N LYS A 35 2.39 -18.50 0.60
CA LYS A 35 3.79 -18.06 0.56
C LYS A 35 3.91 -16.70 -0.15
N PRO A 36 4.85 -15.82 0.26
CA PRO A 36 5.21 -14.63 -0.51
C PRO A 36 5.39 -14.92 -2.00
N GLY A 37 4.75 -14.10 -2.84
CA GLY A 37 4.75 -14.25 -4.30
C GLY A 37 3.58 -15.08 -4.84
N GLU A 38 2.82 -15.76 -3.99
CA GLU A 38 1.50 -16.28 -4.37
C GLU A 38 0.46 -15.15 -4.36
N ASN A 39 -0.55 -15.24 -5.20
CA ASN A 39 -1.58 -14.21 -5.31
C ASN A 39 -2.73 -14.45 -4.34
N ILE A 40 -3.20 -13.39 -3.68
CA ILE A 40 -4.50 -13.40 -3.01
C ILE A 40 -5.56 -13.07 -4.06
N THR A 41 -6.52 -13.97 -4.27
CA THR A 41 -7.71 -13.62 -5.06
C THR A 41 -8.82 -13.22 -4.10
N ILE A 42 -9.31 -12.01 -4.26
CA ILE A 42 -10.47 -11.48 -3.55
C ILE A 42 -11.68 -11.66 -4.45
N THR A 43 -12.71 -12.31 -3.93
CA THR A 43 -13.98 -12.54 -4.65
C THR A 43 -15.15 -12.09 -3.81
N GLY A 44 -16.22 -11.64 -4.43
CA GLY A 44 -17.44 -11.22 -3.73
C GLY A 44 -18.52 -10.79 -4.71
N ASN A 45 -19.63 -10.30 -4.18
CA ASN A 45 -20.73 -9.76 -4.98
C ASN A 45 -21.26 -8.46 -4.35
N THR A 46 -21.70 -7.53 -5.20
CA THR A 46 -22.33 -6.27 -4.82
C THR A 46 -23.23 -5.78 -5.96
N GLU A 47 -23.68 -4.52 -5.93
CA GLU A 47 -24.41 -3.92 -7.06
C GLU A 47 -23.49 -3.77 -8.29
N PRO A 48 -24.01 -3.95 -9.52
CA PRO A 48 -23.26 -3.71 -10.74
C PRO A 48 -22.50 -2.38 -10.74
N ASP A 49 -21.27 -2.39 -11.27
CA ASP A 49 -20.42 -1.21 -11.44
C ASP A 49 -20.07 -0.44 -10.15
N THR A 50 -20.36 -1.01 -8.98
CA THR A 50 -20.03 -0.40 -7.68
C THR A 50 -18.53 -0.14 -7.58
N ARG A 51 -18.18 1.05 -7.12
CA ARG A 51 -16.82 1.45 -6.78
C ARG A 51 -16.58 1.16 -5.31
N ILE A 52 -15.59 0.32 -5.03
CA ILE A 52 -15.32 -0.23 -3.72
C ILE A 52 -13.97 0.28 -3.26
N ASN A 53 -13.94 0.95 -2.11
CA ASN A 53 -12.67 1.28 -1.48
C ASN A 53 -12.13 0.02 -0.77
N MET A 54 -10.95 -0.42 -1.19
CA MET A 54 -10.21 -1.50 -0.56
C MET A 54 -8.98 -0.92 0.13
N ILE A 55 -8.79 -1.27 1.39
CA ILE A 55 -7.62 -0.89 2.17
C ILE A 55 -6.80 -2.15 2.44
N VAL A 56 -5.50 -2.08 2.16
CA VAL A 56 -4.55 -3.13 2.51
C VAL A 56 -3.54 -2.57 3.49
N ARG A 57 -3.33 -3.27 4.60
CA ARG A 57 -2.33 -2.94 5.62
C ARG A 57 -1.34 -4.07 5.77
N PHE A 58 -0.08 -3.70 5.93
CA PHE A 58 1.01 -4.62 6.19
C PHE A 58 1.99 -3.99 7.18
N ASN A 59 2.46 -4.77 8.14
CA ASN A 59 3.40 -4.33 9.18
C ASN A 59 4.71 -5.09 9.03
N VAL A 60 5.83 -4.37 9.05
CA VAL A 60 7.17 -4.93 8.85
C VAL A 60 8.06 -4.57 10.02
N ALA A 61 8.65 -5.59 10.65
CA ALA A 61 9.79 -5.42 11.52
C ALA A 61 11.07 -5.29 10.66
N VAL A 62 11.76 -4.16 10.76
CA VAL A 62 13.00 -3.90 9.99
C VAL A 62 14.17 -3.77 10.94
N ALA A 63 15.19 -4.60 10.74
CA ALA A 63 16.42 -4.56 11.52
C ALA A 63 17.18 -3.24 11.32
N VAL A 64 17.80 -2.77 12.38
CA VAL A 64 18.66 -1.58 12.40
C VAL A 64 20.12 -2.02 12.42
N HIS A 65 20.90 -1.46 11.51
CA HIS A 65 22.34 -1.67 11.43
C HIS A 65 23.05 -0.32 11.45
N ASP A 66 24.01 -0.16 12.37
CA ASP A 66 24.76 1.08 12.58
C ASP A 66 23.86 2.33 12.74
N GLY A 67 22.74 2.16 13.46
CA GLY A 67 21.75 3.21 13.72
C GLY A 67 20.84 3.55 12.53
N ARG A 68 20.89 2.77 11.44
CA ARG A 68 20.11 3.00 10.22
C ARG A 68 19.23 1.81 9.88
N TYR A 69 18.10 2.08 9.23
CA TYR A 69 17.22 1.05 8.69
C TYR A 69 17.01 1.28 7.19
N SER A 70 16.76 0.19 6.47
CA SER A 70 16.41 0.23 5.05
C SER A 70 15.59 -1.00 4.70
N TYR A 71 14.50 -0.79 3.96
CA TYR A 71 13.67 -1.86 3.45
C TYR A 71 13.35 -1.63 1.98
N ASP A 72 13.49 -2.68 1.17
CA ASP A 72 13.23 -2.66 -0.25
C ASP A 72 11.95 -3.44 -0.57
N PHE A 73 10.96 -2.75 -1.13
CA PHE A 73 9.81 -3.37 -1.78
C PHE A 73 10.09 -3.51 -3.27
N HIS A 74 9.99 -4.74 -3.77
CA HIS A 74 10.22 -5.04 -5.18
C HIS A 74 8.90 -5.31 -5.91
N LYS A 75 8.79 -4.80 -7.14
CA LYS A 75 7.63 -5.05 -8.02
C LYS A 75 6.28 -4.70 -7.39
N VAL A 76 6.20 -3.61 -6.62
CA VAL A 76 4.93 -3.11 -6.07
C VAL A 76 4.01 -2.73 -7.23
N GLN A 77 2.88 -3.42 -7.35
CA GLN A 77 1.87 -3.14 -8.37
C GLN A 77 0.83 -2.16 -7.81
N ILE A 78 0.61 -1.07 -8.53
CA ILE A 78 -0.40 -0.06 -8.21
C ILE A 78 -1.44 -0.06 -9.35
N PRO A 79 -2.72 -0.36 -9.08
CA PRO A 79 -3.73 -0.43 -10.13
C PRO A 79 -4.10 0.97 -10.64
N GLU A 80 -4.89 1.01 -11.71
CA GLU A 80 -5.50 2.25 -12.19
C GLU A 80 -6.53 2.80 -11.20
N GLY A 81 -6.76 4.12 -11.25
CA GLY A 81 -7.75 4.81 -10.42
C GLY A 81 -7.13 5.61 -9.27
N ALA A 82 -7.99 6.02 -8.34
CA ALA A 82 -7.58 6.76 -7.15
C ALA A 82 -6.86 5.83 -6.15
N ASN A 83 -5.57 6.09 -5.96
CA ASN A 83 -4.73 5.36 -4.99
C ASN A 83 -4.15 6.32 -3.96
N GLU A 84 -4.11 5.88 -2.71
CA GLU A 84 -3.47 6.57 -1.59
C GLU A 84 -2.48 5.62 -0.93
N PHE A 85 -1.31 6.14 -0.59
CA PHE A 85 -0.28 5.37 0.10
C PHE A 85 0.15 6.11 1.36
N LYS A 86 0.19 5.40 2.48
CA LYS A 86 0.68 5.91 3.76
C LYS A 86 1.70 4.94 4.33
N VAL A 87 2.82 5.48 4.78
CA VAL A 87 3.85 4.76 5.52
C VAL A 87 4.08 5.47 6.84
N GLN A 88 4.10 4.71 7.93
CA GLN A 88 4.55 5.20 9.23
C GLN A 88 5.67 4.31 9.73
N THR A 89 6.79 4.91 10.15
CA THR A 89 7.93 4.19 10.72
C THR A 89 8.20 4.67 12.14
N ARG A 90 8.47 3.74 13.05
CA ARG A 90 8.74 4.03 14.47
C ARG A 90 9.55 2.91 15.16
N PRO A 91 10.39 3.20 16.16
CA PRO A 91 10.87 4.54 16.56
C PRO A 91 12.02 4.99 15.66
N VAL A 92 11.89 6.15 15.00
CA VAL A 92 12.90 6.68 14.05
C VAL A 92 13.17 8.16 14.26
N LYS A 93 14.31 8.64 13.75
CA LYS A 93 14.64 10.08 13.67
C LYS A 93 14.09 10.70 12.39
N ASN A 94 14.11 9.94 11.30
CA ASN A 94 13.64 10.37 9.99
C ASN A 94 13.30 9.17 9.10
N MET A 95 12.72 9.46 7.94
CA MET A 95 12.42 8.51 6.87
C MET A 95 12.63 9.17 5.51
N THR A 96 13.17 8.41 4.56
CA THR A 96 13.29 8.75 3.16
C THR A 96 12.59 7.69 2.32
N PHE A 97 11.51 8.09 1.64
CA PHE A 97 10.81 7.28 0.65
C PHE A 97 11.44 7.49 -0.72
N THR A 98 11.85 6.41 -1.39
CA THR A 98 12.54 6.47 -2.69
C THR A 98 11.89 5.54 -3.70
N VAL A 99 11.49 6.06 -4.86
CA VAL A 99 11.08 5.25 -6.01
C VAL A 99 12.28 5.08 -6.95
N LYS A 100 12.69 3.83 -7.19
CA LYS A 100 13.85 3.49 -8.03
C LYS A 100 13.45 3.51 -9.52
N MET A 101 13.93 4.53 -10.23
CA MET A 101 13.78 4.73 -11.68
C MET A 101 15.07 5.29 -12.26
N LEU A 102 15.14 5.52 -13.59
CA LEU A 102 16.30 6.15 -14.24
C LEU A 102 16.67 7.50 -13.59
N MET A 103 15.65 8.30 -13.25
CA MET A 103 15.76 9.44 -12.35
C MET A 103 14.99 9.12 -11.06
N PRO A 104 15.68 8.83 -9.95
CA PRO A 104 15.01 8.46 -8.70
C PRO A 104 14.19 9.61 -8.13
N PHE A 105 12.96 9.31 -7.72
CA PHE A 105 12.15 10.20 -6.91
C PHE A 105 12.43 9.93 -5.43
N ARG A 106 12.62 10.98 -4.63
CA ARG A 106 12.91 10.87 -3.20
C ARG A 106 12.10 11.88 -2.41
N GLN A 107 11.53 11.46 -1.29
CA GLN A 107 10.90 12.34 -0.32
C GLN A 107 11.41 12.05 1.07
N HIS A 108 11.95 13.07 1.73
CA HIS A 108 12.43 13.01 3.10
C HIS A 108 11.39 13.53 4.08
N ARG A 109 11.33 12.93 5.27
CA ARG A 109 10.43 13.29 6.39
C ARG A 109 11.17 13.13 7.70
N ASP A 110 11.26 14.19 8.49
CA ASP A 110 11.67 14.10 9.88
C ASP A 110 10.57 13.44 10.72
N ALA A 111 10.97 12.82 11.83
CA ALA A 111 10.02 12.23 12.76
C ALA A 111 9.44 13.26 13.73
N GLU A 112 8.15 13.15 14.00
CA GLU A 112 7.47 13.83 15.10
C GLU A 112 7.18 12.78 16.18
N ASP A 113 7.59 13.04 17.43
CA ASP A 113 7.46 12.08 18.54
C ASP A 113 7.98 10.66 18.20
N SER A 114 9.14 10.59 17.53
CA SER A 114 9.78 9.36 17.05
C SER A 114 9.01 8.60 15.96
N VAL A 115 8.03 9.22 15.31
CA VAL A 115 7.26 8.66 14.19
C VAL A 115 7.47 9.50 12.93
N ALA A 116 8.05 8.92 11.89
CA ALA A 116 8.10 9.54 10.58
C ALA A 116 6.92 9.04 9.72
N THR A 117 6.23 9.97 9.06
CA THR A 117 5.03 9.67 8.27
C THR A 117 5.18 10.19 6.84
N TYR A 118 4.98 9.31 5.85
CA TYR A 118 4.83 9.66 4.44
C TYR A 118 3.40 9.37 4.02
N ILE A 119 2.75 10.33 3.37
CA ILE A 119 1.42 10.20 2.79
C ILE A 119 1.50 10.78 1.39
N ASP A 120 0.96 10.05 0.43
CA ASP A 120 0.78 10.54 -0.93
C ASP A 120 -0.60 10.13 -1.45
N THR A 121 -1.22 11.04 -2.19
CA THR A 121 -2.55 10.88 -2.76
C THR A 121 -2.43 10.93 -4.28
N ASN A 122 -3.25 10.17 -5.00
CA ASN A 122 -3.18 10.04 -6.45
C ASN A 122 -1.87 9.40 -6.92
N VAL A 123 -1.45 8.34 -6.22
CA VAL A 123 -0.25 7.58 -6.59
C VAL A 123 -0.45 6.99 -8.00
N PRO A 124 0.46 7.23 -8.95
CA PRO A 124 0.32 6.74 -10.32
C PRO A 124 0.25 5.21 -10.38
N SER A 125 -0.54 4.70 -11.32
CA SER A 125 -0.55 3.27 -11.62
C SER A 125 0.76 2.82 -12.26
N GLY A 126 1.11 1.56 -12.07
CA GLY A 126 2.32 0.95 -12.61
C GLY A 126 2.99 -0.01 -11.65
N THR A 127 4.21 -0.42 -12.00
CA THR A 127 5.04 -1.31 -11.17
C THR A 127 6.29 -0.56 -10.71
N PHE A 128 6.50 -0.53 -9.40
CA PHE A 128 7.57 0.26 -8.79
C PHE A 128 8.46 -0.58 -7.90
N ASN A 129 9.74 -0.24 -7.87
CA ASN A 129 10.67 -0.66 -6.83
C ASN A 129 10.82 0.50 -5.86
N ILE A 130 10.55 0.27 -4.59
CA ILE A 130 10.48 1.31 -3.55
C ILE A 130 11.51 0.96 -2.47
N ASN A 131 12.30 1.94 -2.06
CA ASN A 131 13.14 1.86 -0.86
C ASN A 131 12.60 2.81 0.20
N ILE A 132 12.54 2.33 1.43
CA ILE A 132 12.22 3.15 2.60
C ILE A 132 13.35 3.00 3.59
N SER A 133 14.06 4.09 3.86
CA SER A 133 15.25 4.08 4.71
C SER A 133 15.36 5.34 5.55
N GLY A 134 16.15 5.28 6.62
CA GLY A 134 16.38 6.43 7.48
C GLY A 134 17.25 6.09 8.67
N ASP A 135 17.31 7.01 9.62
CA ASP A 135 18.03 6.82 10.87
C ASP A 135 17.03 6.44 11.98
N ALA A 136 17.36 5.40 12.75
CA ALA A 136 16.58 4.95 13.88
C ALA A 136 16.84 5.83 15.11
N GLN A 137 15.98 5.71 16.13
CA GLN A 137 16.31 6.25 17.45
C GLN A 137 17.53 5.53 18.06
N GLU A 138 18.20 6.18 19.00
CA GLU A 138 19.37 5.59 19.67
C GLU A 138 19.01 4.28 20.37
N ASN A 139 19.95 3.31 20.35
CA ASN A 139 19.78 1.98 20.94
C ASN A 139 18.56 1.18 20.40
N THR A 140 18.06 1.53 19.22
CA THR A 140 17.00 0.76 18.55
C THR A 140 17.61 -0.32 17.66
N GLU A 141 17.26 -1.58 17.90
CA GLU A 141 17.70 -2.72 17.09
C GLU A 141 16.72 -3.07 15.97
N THR A 142 15.45 -2.70 16.11
CA THR A 142 14.39 -2.99 15.15
C THR A 142 13.36 -1.88 15.17
N ILE A 143 12.93 -1.45 13.99
CA ILE A 143 11.80 -0.51 13.82
C ILE A 143 10.58 -1.25 13.29
N GLN A 144 9.41 -0.68 13.52
CA GLN A 144 8.15 -1.08 12.92
C GLN A 144 7.81 -0.12 11.79
N MET A 145 7.47 -0.68 10.64
CA MET A 145 7.00 0.02 9.46
C MET A 145 5.58 -0.43 9.15
N ASP A 146 4.62 0.48 9.30
CA ASP A 146 3.22 0.25 8.94
C ASP A 146 2.98 0.84 7.55
N VAL A 147 2.56 0.00 6.62
CA VAL A 147 2.20 0.38 5.27
C VAL A 147 0.69 0.25 5.13
N LYS A 148 0.03 1.32 4.65
CA LYS A 148 -1.38 1.34 4.30
C LYS A 148 -1.52 1.79 2.85
N ALA A 149 -2.13 0.95 2.03
CA ALA A 149 -2.56 1.28 0.67
C ALA A 149 -4.09 1.36 0.63
N SER A 150 -4.64 2.44 0.08
CA SER A 150 -6.06 2.57 -0.24
C SER A 150 -6.19 2.62 -1.75
N GLN A 151 -7.07 1.79 -2.31
CA GLN A 151 -7.30 1.71 -3.75
C GLN A 151 -8.78 1.50 -4.03
N VAL A 152 -9.23 1.97 -5.19
CA VAL A 152 -10.61 1.74 -5.64
C VAL A 152 -10.62 0.57 -6.62
N ILE A 153 -11.37 -0.48 -6.29
CA ILE A 153 -11.70 -1.56 -7.23
C ILE A 153 -13.13 -1.36 -7.73
N ARG A 154 -13.45 -1.90 -8.90
CA ARG A 154 -14.77 -1.79 -9.52
C ARG A 154 -15.38 -3.18 -9.69
N ALA A 155 -16.61 -3.35 -9.24
CA ALA A 155 -17.40 -4.56 -9.51
C ALA A 155 -17.73 -4.66 -11.01
N GLY A 156 -17.86 -5.88 -11.50
CA GLY A 156 -18.26 -6.13 -12.88
C GLY A 156 -19.71 -5.70 -13.17
N PRO A 157 -20.13 -5.78 -14.45
CA PRO A 157 -21.50 -5.43 -14.87
C PRO A 157 -22.59 -6.31 -14.24
N GLU A 158 -22.22 -7.47 -13.70
CA GLU A 158 -23.13 -8.38 -12.98
C GLU A 158 -23.02 -8.22 -11.45
N GLY A 159 -22.19 -7.29 -10.99
CA GLY A 159 -21.91 -7.09 -9.57
C GLY A 159 -20.81 -7.99 -9.00
N ASP A 160 -20.17 -8.82 -9.84
CA ASP A 160 -19.10 -9.71 -9.44
C ASP A 160 -17.82 -8.95 -9.10
N ILE A 161 -17.22 -9.27 -7.96
CA ILE A 161 -15.91 -8.77 -7.56
C ILE A 161 -14.90 -9.88 -7.82
N ARG A 162 -13.86 -9.58 -8.59
CA ARG A 162 -12.68 -10.44 -8.73
C ARG A 162 -11.43 -9.58 -8.83
N TYR A 163 -10.66 -9.52 -7.76
CA TYR A 163 -9.41 -8.77 -7.71
C TYR A 163 -8.26 -9.68 -7.30
N THR A 164 -7.09 -9.49 -7.92
CA THR A 164 -5.89 -10.26 -7.61
C THR A 164 -4.86 -9.33 -6.98
N TYR A 165 -4.46 -9.62 -5.76
CA TYR A 165 -3.42 -8.88 -5.05
C TYR A 165 -2.10 -9.66 -5.10
N ASP A 166 -1.08 -9.07 -5.71
CA ASP A 166 0.28 -9.63 -5.80
C ASP A 166 1.02 -9.43 -4.48
N THR A 167 1.43 -10.53 -3.85
CA THR A 167 2.16 -10.52 -2.57
C THR A 167 3.68 -10.59 -2.73
N THR A 168 4.20 -10.62 -3.97
CA THR A 168 5.64 -10.58 -4.26
C THR A 168 6.41 -9.50 -3.49
N PRO A 169 5.87 -8.28 -3.27
CA PRO A 169 6.59 -7.24 -2.54
C PRO A 169 6.68 -7.47 -1.02
N PHE A 170 5.96 -8.46 -0.48
CA PHE A 170 5.78 -8.65 0.96
C PHE A 170 6.66 -9.76 1.50
N ASN A 171 7.15 -9.56 2.73
CA ASN A 171 7.78 -10.60 3.53
C ASN A 171 6.71 -11.43 4.26
N PRO A 172 7.09 -12.58 4.86
CA PRO A 172 6.22 -13.29 5.78
C PRO A 172 5.65 -12.38 6.88
N GLY A 173 4.38 -12.57 7.21
CA GLY A 173 3.64 -11.71 8.14
C GLY A 173 2.13 -11.70 7.84
N ILE A 174 1.40 -10.81 8.51
CA ILE A 174 -0.05 -10.67 8.32
C ILE A 174 -0.33 -9.51 7.37
N VAL A 175 -1.09 -9.80 6.31
CA VAL A 175 -1.70 -8.81 5.43
C VAL A 175 -3.16 -8.66 5.85
N GLU A 176 -3.55 -7.45 6.24
CA GLU A 176 -4.95 -7.13 6.53
C GLU A 176 -5.59 -6.48 5.30
N ILE A 177 -6.77 -6.97 4.93
CA ILE A 177 -7.56 -6.46 3.81
C ILE A 177 -8.91 -6.03 4.37
N GLU A 178 -9.32 -4.80 4.07
CA GLU A 178 -10.57 -4.19 4.51
C GLU A 178 -11.36 -3.74 3.28
N ILE A 179 -12.62 -4.16 3.21
CA ILE A 179 -13.60 -3.78 2.19
C ILE A 179 -14.91 -3.46 2.92
N GLY A 180 -15.39 -2.24 2.74
CA GLY A 180 -16.53 -1.75 3.54
C GLY A 180 -16.20 -1.80 5.04
N ASN A 181 -17.08 -2.43 5.82
CA ASN A 181 -16.92 -2.61 7.26
C ASN A 181 -16.34 -3.98 7.67
N ASP A 182 -16.01 -4.84 6.70
CA ASP A 182 -15.45 -6.16 6.97
C ASP A 182 -13.92 -6.18 6.76
N LYS A 183 -13.23 -6.95 7.60
CA LYS A 183 -11.77 -7.10 7.61
C LYS A 183 -11.41 -8.58 7.59
N LYS A 184 -10.52 -8.97 6.67
CA LYS A 184 -9.92 -10.31 6.63
C LYS A 184 -8.40 -10.23 6.70
N GLU A 185 -7.83 -11.26 7.29
CA GLU A 185 -6.38 -11.41 7.46
C GLU A 185 -5.89 -12.59 6.64
N VAL A 186 -4.76 -12.38 5.97
CA VAL A 186 -4.03 -13.42 5.23
C VAL A 186 -2.63 -13.50 5.79
N GLU A 187 -2.22 -14.69 6.23
CA GLU A 187 -0.87 -14.96 6.70
C GLU A 187 0.04 -15.35 5.53
N LEU A 188 1.10 -14.56 5.33
CA LEU A 188 2.22 -14.92 4.48
C LEU A 188 3.21 -15.74 5.31
N ILE A 189 3.38 -17.01 4.99
CA ILE A 189 4.28 -17.91 5.72
C ILE A 189 5.67 -17.92 5.08
N GLY A 190 6.71 -17.98 5.93
CA GLY A 190 8.09 -18.15 5.47
C GLY A 190 8.33 -19.52 4.86
N GLU A 191 9.47 -19.68 4.19
CA GLU A 191 9.95 -21.02 3.83
C GLU A 191 10.54 -21.70 5.08
N ASP A 192 10.15 -22.96 5.30
CA ASP A 192 10.74 -23.86 6.30
C ASP A 192 12.15 -24.33 5.91
#